data_AF-A0AA36NC27-F1
#
_entry.id   AF-A0AA36NC27-F1
#
_cell.length_a   1.000
_cell.length_b   1.000
_cell.length_c   1.000
_cell.angle_alpha   90.00
_cell.angle_beta   90.00
_cell.angle_gamma   90.00
#
_symmetry.space_group_name_H-M   'P 1'
#
loop_
_entity.id
_entity.type
_entity.pdbx_description
1 polymer ?
#
loop_
_entity_poly.entity_id
_entity_poly.type
_entity_poly.pdbx_seq_one_letter_code
_entity_poly.pdbx_strand_id
1 'polypeptide(L)'
;MESGVLHLTNIDPGAADQIYKLFSMILCANTLGQALMASILNPPVPGDASYALFAQERSDVLANLTKKAQLVSRELNAMPGVQSLPIEGAMYAFPQVYLPERFLQEARSAGKAPDMLYCIKMLEATGVIVVPGSGFGQ
;
A
#
# COMPACT_ATOMS: atom_id res chain seq x y z
N MET A 1 -6.77 12.57 -7.70
CA MET A 1 -8.14 12.31 -8.17
C MET A 1 -8.61 11.03 -7.51
N GLU A 2 -9.76 11.03 -6.87
CA GLU A 2 -10.31 9.84 -6.22
C GLU A 2 -11.18 9.08 -7.22
N SER A 3 -10.84 7.82 -7.50
CA SER A 3 -11.62 6.96 -8.39
C SER A 3 -11.31 5.48 -8.18
N GLY A 4 -12.21 4.62 -8.64
CA GLY A 4 -12.10 3.17 -8.58
C GLY A 4 -13.21 2.50 -9.37
N VAL A 5 -13.07 1.21 -9.63
CA VAL A 5 -14.07 0.37 -10.28
C VAL A 5 -14.23 -0.93 -9.51
N LEU A 6 -15.46 -1.44 -9.43
CA LEU A 6 -15.80 -2.74 -8.86
C LEU A 6 -16.46 -3.59 -9.95
N HIS A 7 -15.86 -4.74 -10.26
CA HIS A 7 -16.44 -5.73 -11.18
C HIS A 7 -17.13 -6.83 -10.35
N LEU A 8 -18.43 -6.97 -10.51
CA LEU A 8 -19.23 -8.03 -9.88
C LEU A 8 -19.47 -9.17 -10.88
N THR A 9 -19.07 -10.41 -10.52
CA THR A 9 -19.30 -11.62 -11.32
C THR A 9 -19.94 -12.70 -10.44
N ASN A 10 -20.92 -13.44 -10.97
CA ASN A 10 -21.63 -14.52 -10.26
C ASN A 10 -22.27 -14.08 -8.93
N ILE A 11 -22.83 -12.87 -8.89
CA ILE A 11 -23.56 -12.34 -7.73
C ILE A 11 -25.06 -12.61 -7.88
N ASP A 12 -25.72 -12.95 -6.78
CA ASP A 12 -27.18 -13.07 -6.73
C ASP A 12 -27.85 -11.78 -7.22
N PRO A 13 -28.87 -11.84 -8.10
CA PRO A 13 -29.51 -10.64 -8.64
C PRO A 13 -30.07 -9.71 -7.55
N GLY A 14 -30.64 -10.28 -6.48
CA GLY A 14 -31.17 -9.48 -5.36
C GLY A 14 -30.07 -8.74 -4.60
N ALA A 15 -28.89 -9.36 -4.45
CA ALA A 15 -27.72 -8.69 -3.87
C ALA A 15 -27.17 -7.60 -4.79
N ALA A 16 -27.11 -7.83 -6.10
CA ALA A 16 -26.71 -6.83 -7.08
C ALA A 16 -27.63 -5.60 -7.05
N ASP A 17 -28.94 -5.80 -6.92
CA ASP A 17 -29.91 -4.71 -6.77
C ASP A 17 -29.67 -3.88 -5.51
N GLN A 18 -29.33 -4.51 -4.38
CA GLN A 18 -28.99 -3.78 -3.17
C GLN A 18 -27.69 -2.97 -3.33
N ILE A 19 -26.69 -3.49 -4.03
CA ILE A 19 -25.44 -2.76 -4.33
C ILE A 19 -25.73 -1.55 -5.23
N TYR A 20 -26.53 -1.73 -6.28
CA TYR A 20 -26.93 -0.63 -7.16
C TYR A 20 -27.72 0.45 -6.42
N LYS A 21 -28.66 0.03 -5.55
CA LYS A 21 -29.40 0.93 -4.67
C LYS A 21 -28.46 1.74 -3.77
N LEU A 22 -27.45 1.11 -3.17
CA LEU A 22 -26.46 1.79 -2.33
C LEU A 22 -25.67 2.85 -3.14
N PHE A 23 -25.20 2.52 -4.34
CA PHE A 23 -24.42 3.44 -5.15
C PHE A 23 -25.25 4.61 -5.71
N SER A 24 -26.52 4.40 -6.03
CA SER A 24 -27.39 5.48 -6.54
C SER A 24 -27.72 6.55 -5.49
N MET A 25 -27.57 6.25 -4.20
CA MET A 25 -27.72 7.25 -3.13
C MET A 25 -26.66 8.37 -3.18
N ILE A 26 -25.52 8.13 -3.83
CA ILE A 26 -24.42 9.09 -3.97
C ILE A 26 -24.40 9.71 -5.38
N LEU A 27 -25.53 9.62 -6.12
CA LEU A 27 -25.70 10.02 -7.52
C LEU A 27 -24.78 9.25 -8.48
N CYS A 28 -23.51 9.66 -8.57
CA CYS A 28 -22.48 9.03 -9.37
C CYS A 28 -21.07 9.50 -8.93
N ALA A 29 -20.04 8.77 -9.37
CA ALA A 29 -18.66 9.20 -9.19
C ALA A 29 -18.35 10.46 -10.01
N ASN A 30 -17.36 11.25 -9.59
CA ASN A 30 -16.96 12.45 -10.32
C ASN A 30 -16.49 12.11 -11.75
N THR A 31 -16.91 12.89 -12.74
CA THR A 31 -16.69 12.62 -14.18
C THR A 31 -15.20 12.53 -14.54
N LEU A 32 -14.35 13.35 -13.92
CA LEU A 32 -12.91 13.31 -14.17
C LEU A 32 -12.28 11.99 -13.70
N GLY A 33 -12.70 11.48 -12.54
CA GLY A 33 -12.30 10.18 -12.03
C GLY A 33 -12.76 9.04 -12.93
N GLN A 34 -14.00 9.10 -13.42
CA GLN A 34 -14.50 8.12 -14.40
C GLN A 34 -13.64 8.11 -15.69
N ALA A 35 -13.29 9.29 -16.22
CA ALA A 35 -12.41 9.42 -17.38
C ALA A 35 -10.99 8.90 -17.11
N LEU A 36 -10.45 9.16 -15.92
CA LEU A 36 -9.16 8.61 -15.48
C LEU A 36 -9.19 7.08 -15.45
N MET A 37 -10.21 6.47 -14.84
CA MET A 37 -10.33 5.01 -14.79
C MET A 37 -10.51 4.40 -16.19
N ALA A 38 -11.28 5.04 -17.06
CA ALA A 38 -11.39 4.61 -18.45
C ALA A 38 -10.01 4.61 -19.15
N SER A 39 -9.16 5.59 -18.86
CA SER A 39 -7.79 5.67 -19.41
C SER A 39 -6.86 4.61 -18.83
N ILE A 40 -6.96 4.32 -17.52
CA ILE A 40 -6.17 3.27 -16.85
C ILE A 40 -6.54 1.88 -17.38
N LEU A 41 -7.83 1.62 -17.59
CA LEU A 41 -8.34 0.33 -18.06
C LEU A 41 -8.15 0.10 -19.56
N ASN A 42 -7.94 1.17 -20.34
CA ASN A 42 -7.72 1.10 -21.79
C ASN A 42 -6.40 1.80 -22.16
N PRO A 43 -5.24 1.25 -21.76
CA PRO A 43 -3.95 1.80 -22.12
C PRO A 43 -3.70 1.68 -23.64
N PRO A 44 -2.77 2.49 -24.21
CA PRO A 44 -2.36 2.34 -25.60
C PRO A 44 -1.92 0.91 -25.92
N VAL A 45 -2.22 0.45 -27.13
CA VAL A 45 -1.88 -0.89 -27.64
C VAL A 45 -0.90 -0.82 -28.82
N PRO A 46 -0.21 -1.92 -29.19
CA PRO A 46 0.68 -1.91 -30.35
C PRO A 46 -0.01 -1.39 -31.61
N GLY A 47 0.59 -0.36 -32.23
CA GLY A 47 0.02 0.35 -33.38
C GLY A 47 -0.50 1.76 -33.04
N ASP A 48 -0.81 2.04 -31.78
CA ASP A 48 -1.19 3.38 -31.34
C ASP A 48 0.03 4.32 -31.33
N ALA A 49 -0.22 5.60 -31.62
CA ALA A 49 0.83 6.62 -31.72
C ALA A 49 1.68 6.77 -30.45
N SER A 50 1.09 6.56 -29.27
CA SER A 50 1.77 6.71 -27.97
C SER A 50 2.24 5.40 -27.35
N TYR A 51 2.00 4.24 -27.99
CA TYR A 51 2.28 2.93 -27.38
C TYR A 51 3.74 2.76 -26.95
N ALA A 52 4.68 3.07 -27.85
CA ALA A 52 6.10 2.89 -27.59
C ALA A 52 6.57 3.70 -26.37
N LEU A 53 6.13 4.97 -26.29
CA LEU A 53 6.45 5.85 -25.17
C LEU A 53 5.83 5.33 -23.87
N PHE A 54 4.53 5.01 -23.87
CA PHE A 54 3.84 4.50 -22.69
C PHE A 54 4.48 3.20 -22.16
N ALA A 55 4.82 2.27 -23.05
CA ALA A 55 5.44 1.01 -22.68
C ALA A 55 6.82 1.22 -22.03
N GLN A 56 7.62 2.15 -22.57
CA GLN A 56 8.91 2.53 -22.00
C GLN A 56 8.75 3.14 -20.60
N GLU A 57 7.92 4.18 -20.47
CA GLU A 57 7.69 4.87 -19.19
C GLU A 57 7.20 3.91 -18.10
N ARG A 58 6.25 3.03 -18.43
CA ARG A 58 5.74 2.00 -17.51
C ARG A 58 6.85 1.05 -17.08
N SER A 59 7.68 0.59 -18.02
CA SER A 59 8.79 -0.32 -17.72
C SER A 59 9.81 0.34 -16.79
N ASP A 60 10.18 1.60 -17.06
CA ASP A 60 11.15 2.35 -16.28
C ASP A 60 10.66 2.57 -14.84
N VAL A 61 9.39 2.93 -14.66
CA VAL A 61 8.78 3.07 -13.32
C VAL A 61 8.83 1.74 -12.56
N LEU A 62 8.40 0.65 -13.18
CA LEU A 62 8.40 -0.68 -12.53
C LEU A 62 9.82 -1.15 -12.19
N ALA A 63 10.78 -0.98 -13.10
CA ALA A 63 12.18 -1.35 -12.86
C ALA A 63 12.77 -0.57 -11.68
N ASN A 64 12.45 0.72 -11.56
CA ASN A 64 12.90 1.54 -10.43
C ASN A 64 12.24 1.12 -9.11
N LEU A 65 10.95 0.76 -9.13
CA LEU A 65 10.28 0.20 -7.95
C LEU A 65 10.89 -1.12 -7.51
N THR A 66 11.20 -2.03 -8.44
CA THR A 66 11.90 -3.29 -8.14
C THR A 66 13.26 -3.05 -7.49
N LYS A 67 14.05 -2.10 -8.01
CA LYS A 67 15.34 -1.73 -7.40
C LYS A 67 15.17 -1.22 -5.98
N LYS A 68 14.19 -0.35 -5.73
CA LYS A 68 13.89 0.19 -4.39
C LYS A 68 13.42 -0.90 -3.44
N ALA A 69 12.54 -1.80 -3.88
CA ALA A 69 12.05 -2.93 -3.11
C ALA A 69 13.20 -3.85 -2.63
N GLN A 70 14.12 -4.19 -3.53
CA GLN A 70 15.30 -4.99 -3.21
C GLN A 70 16.25 -4.27 -2.24
N LEU A 71 16.48 -2.97 -2.47
CA LEU A 71 17.30 -2.14 -1.58
C LEU A 71 16.71 -2.15 -0.16
N VAL A 72 15.44 -1.77 -0.01
CA VAL A 72 14.78 -1.69 1.29
C VAL A 72 14.79 -3.04 2.01
N SER A 73 14.40 -4.13 1.34
CA SER A 73 14.40 -5.46 1.95
C SER A 73 15.80 -5.88 2.40
N ARG A 74 16.84 -5.59 1.61
CA ARG A 74 18.24 -5.88 1.98
C ARG A 74 18.69 -5.07 3.19
N GLU A 75 18.50 -3.75 3.18
CA GLU A 75 18.95 -2.89 4.28
C GLU A 75 18.18 -3.21 5.59
N LEU A 76 16.89 -3.53 5.50
CA LEU A 76 16.11 -3.99 6.66
C LEU A 76 16.67 -5.28 7.25
N ASN A 77 16.98 -6.27 6.42
CA ASN A 77 17.55 -7.54 6.88
C ASN A 77 19.01 -7.45 7.34
N ALA A 78 19.73 -6.38 6.99
CA ALA A 78 21.07 -6.12 7.50
C ALA A 78 21.06 -5.56 8.94
N MET A 79 19.92 -5.04 9.40
CA MET A 79 19.81 -4.47 10.74
C MET A 79 19.63 -5.56 11.82
N PRO A 80 20.43 -5.54 12.90
CA PRO A 80 20.27 -6.49 14.00
C PRO A 80 18.88 -6.42 14.64
N GLY A 81 18.25 -7.59 14.81
CA GLY A 81 16.91 -7.68 15.40
C GLY A 81 15.78 -7.23 14.48
N VAL A 82 16.03 -7.06 13.17
CA VAL A 82 15.01 -6.78 12.16
C VAL A 82 15.03 -7.88 11.11
N GLN A 83 13.85 -8.37 10.73
CA GLN A 83 13.68 -9.31 9.64
C GLN A 83 12.57 -8.82 8.71
N SER A 84 12.79 -8.88 7.41
CA SER A 84 11.81 -8.47 6.41
C SER A 84 11.71 -9.49 5.28
N LEU A 85 10.49 -9.83 4.89
CA LEU A 85 10.28 -10.66 3.71
C LEU A 85 10.66 -9.88 2.44
N PRO A 86 10.96 -10.57 1.32
CA PRO A 86 11.08 -9.93 0.02
C PRO A 86 9.80 -9.16 -0.32
N ILE A 87 9.96 -7.95 -0.85
CA ILE A 87 8.84 -7.11 -1.29
C ILE A 87 8.55 -7.46 -2.76
N GLU A 88 7.53 -8.28 -2.98
CA GLU A 88 7.18 -8.79 -4.32
C GLU A 88 6.20 -7.88 -5.08
N GLY A 89 5.53 -6.96 -4.39
CA GLY A 89 4.55 -6.06 -4.98
C GLY A 89 4.10 -4.94 -4.04
N ALA A 90 3.12 -4.16 -4.49
CA ALA A 90 2.67 -2.94 -3.81
C ALA A 90 3.82 -1.96 -3.53
N MET A 91 3.77 -1.22 -2.40
CA MET A 91 4.68 -0.12 -2.09
C MET A 91 5.21 -0.15 -0.65
N TYR A 92 4.95 -1.22 0.10
CA TYR A 92 5.22 -1.27 1.54
C TYR A 92 6.10 -2.46 1.91
N ALA A 93 7.04 -2.22 2.84
CA ALA A 93 7.71 -3.26 3.60
C ALA A 93 7.01 -3.43 4.95
N PHE A 94 6.95 -4.65 5.46
CA PHE A 94 6.40 -4.93 6.79
C PHE A 94 7.39 -5.75 7.61
N PRO A 95 8.47 -5.13 8.12
CA PRO A 95 9.50 -5.85 8.86
C PRO A 95 9.02 -6.26 10.25
N GLN A 96 9.43 -7.45 10.67
CA GLN A 96 9.36 -7.89 12.05
C GLN A 96 10.55 -7.31 12.83
N VAL A 97 10.25 -6.63 13.94
CA VAL A 97 11.26 -6.08 14.86
C VAL A 97 11.22 -6.88 16.16
N TYR A 98 12.35 -7.49 16.50
CA TYR A 98 12.52 -8.24 17.74
C TYR A 98 12.89 -7.29 18.87
N LEU A 99 11.90 -6.91 19.67
CA LEU A 99 12.07 -6.00 20.80
C LEU A 99 12.53 -6.77 22.05
N PRO A 100 13.57 -6.29 22.76
CA PRO A 100 14.06 -6.95 23.97
C PRO A 100 13.09 -6.75 25.15
N GLU A 101 13.09 -7.67 26.12
CA GLU A 101 12.17 -7.66 27.26
C GLU A 101 12.16 -6.33 28.04
N ARG A 102 13.34 -5.71 28.21
CA ARG A 102 13.48 -4.38 28.84
C ARG A 102 12.62 -3.31 28.16
N PHE A 103 12.51 -3.37 26.85
CA PHE A 103 11.74 -2.42 26.06
C PHE A 103 10.24 -2.71 26.16
N LEU A 104 9.86 -3.99 26.23
CA LEU A 104 8.48 -4.40 26.47
C LEU A 104 7.99 -3.92 27.85
N GLN A 105 8.86 -3.96 28.87
CA GLN A 105 8.58 -3.41 30.19
C GLN A 105 8.41 -1.89 30.16
N GLU A 106 9.32 -1.16 29.49
CA GLU A 106 9.21 0.29 29.30
C GLU A 106 7.88 0.67 28.63
N ALA A 107 7.51 -0.03 27.56
CA ALA A 107 6.24 0.17 26.87
C ALA A 107 5.03 -0.04 27.79
N ARG A 108 5.03 -1.11 28.60
CA ARG A 108 4.00 -1.38 29.60
C ARG A 108 3.92 -0.27 30.65
N SER A 109 5.05 0.18 31.19
CA SER A 109 5.10 1.27 32.17
C SER A 109 4.61 2.60 31.58
N ALA A 110 4.83 2.84 30.29
CA ALA A 110 4.34 4.00 29.57
C ALA A 110 2.87 3.87 29.11
N GLY A 111 2.23 2.72 29.36
CA GLY A 111 0.85 2.45 28.91
C GLY A 111 0.72 2.41 27.38
N LYS A 112 1.75 1.97 26.66
CA LYS A 112 1.77 1.90 25.19
C LYS A 112 2.01 0.47 24.70
N ALA A 113 1.48 0.17 23.52
CA ALA A 113 1.91 -1.02 22.79
C ALA A 113 3.42 -0.89 22.44
N PRO A 114 4.19 -2.00 22.48
CA PRO A 114 5.63 -1.94 22.27
C PRO A 114 6.06 -1.30 20.93
N ASP A 115 5.42 -1.71 19.86
CA ASP A 115 5.62 -1.17 18.51
C ASP A 115 5.26 0.32 18.40
N MET A 116 4.19 0.77 19.06
CA MET A 116 3.83 2.19 19.14
C MET A 116 4.93 2.99 19.84
N LEU A 117 5.45 2.50 20.97
CA LEU A 117 6.56 3.16 21.65
C LEU A 117 7.82 3.20 20.76
N TYR A 118 8.09 2.11 20.02
CA TYR A 118 9.20 2.05 19.06
C TYR A 118 9.06 3.10 17.96
N CYS A 119 7.87 3.20 17.34
CA CYS A 119 7.60 4.17 16.27
C CYS A 119 7.72 5.62 16.76
N ILE A 120 7.24 5.92 17.97
CA ILE A 120 7.38 7.26 18.59
C ILE A 120 8.86 7.59 18.80
N LYS A 121 9.63 6.69 19.42
CA LYS A 121 11.05 6.92 19.65
C LYS A 121 11.85 7.05 18.34
N MET A 122 11.50 6.27 17.32
CA MET A 122 12.10 6.38 15.98
C MET A 122 11.83 7.75 15.37
N LEU A 123 10.59 8.23 15.45
CA LEU A 123 10.20 9.56 15.00
C LEU A 123 10.98 10.66 15.74
N GLU A 124 11.04 10.59 17.08
CA GLU A 124 11.77 11.57 17.89
C GLU A 124 13.28 11.59 17.58
N ALA A 125 13.88 10.42 17.33
CA ALA A 125 15.31 10.31 17.11
C ALA A 125 15.74 10.63 15.66
N THR A 126 14.90 10.36 14.67
CA THR A 126 15.29 10.39 13.25
C THR A 126 14.44 11.32 12.38
N GLY A 127 13.28 11.76 12.86
CA GLY A 127 12.27 12.46 12.06
C GLY A 127 11.50 11.57 11.08
N VAL A 128 11.77 10.26 11.05
CA VAL A 128 11.11 9.31 10.14
C VAL A 128 9.80 8.81 10.76
N ILE A 129 8.70 9.00 10.03
CA ILE A 129 7.38 8.49 10.42
C ILE A 129 7.20 7.07 9.87
N VAL A 130 6.90 6.13 10.76
CA VAL A 130 6.52 4.75 10.44
C VAL A 130 5.20 4.42 11.15
N VAL A 131 4.49 3.41 10.66
CA VAL A 131 3.19 3.00 11.22
C VAL A 131 3.39 1.75 12.10
N PRO A 132 2.87 1.73 13.34
CA PRO A 132 2.97 0.58 14.21
C PRO A 132 2.15 -0.62 13.70
N GLY A 133 2.66 -1.83 13.91
CA GLY A 133 2.03 -3.08 13.45
C GLY A 133 0.68 -3.39 14.11
N SER A 134 0.49 -2.93 15.35
CA SER A 134 -0.75 -3.00 16.12
C SER A 134 -1.93 -2.32 15.42
N GLY A 135 -1.67 -1.32 14.57
CA GLY A 135 -2.70 -0.72 13.70
C GLY A 135 -3.24 -1.69 12.64
N PHE A 136 -2.53 -2.78 12.38
CA PHE A 136 -2.86 -3.84 11.42
C PHE A 136 -3.19 -5.19 12.10
N GLY A 137 -3.30 -5.22 13.44
CA GLY A 137 -3.75 -6.40 14.19
C GLY A 137 -2.68 -7.44 14.52
N GLN A 138 -1.42 -7.02 14.67
CA GLN A 138 -0.30 -7.86 15.09
C GLN A 138 0.30 -7.39 16.42
#